data_AF-A0A6V7J7D1-F1
#
_entry.id   AF-A0A6V7J7D1-F1
#
_cell.length_a   1.000
_cell.length_b   1.000
_cell.length_c   1.000
_cell.angle_alpha   90.00
_cell.angle_beta   90.00
_cell.angle_gamma   90.00
#
_symmetry.space_group_name_H-M   'P 1'
#
loop_
_entity.id
_entity.type
_entity.pdbx_description
1 polymer ?
#
loop_
_entity_poly.entity_id
_entity_poly.type
_entity_poly.pdbx_seq_one_letter_code
_entity_poly.pdbx_strand_id
1 'polypeptide(L)'
;VVADLEAFQRKQITDNNHIELPIPKCIHAHYKPAGGTEDTPEPPESFLVLENLRNRGFEGAAFSRGLTLRQTEAALNAIACLHALSLTLKVKEATPLSERYSFLFQTARATDSYQMLVERGLPQLAHFLERRPGLEAVLEALLALRPKTKEIIASLLAPEDPLALITHTDFWCNNLLFKNDEDGSCKCAILDWQMVTYSRPTNDIALLLVSSVPTELRRINTPMLLDKYWETLTTTCRSLGLDIGEELGYNRQDLDRDYRRSQLLALLLCIGSVDVAFGDPLTEQRLIDVLEDFHRDGVLCVESIEAK
;
A
#
# COMPACT_ATOMS: atom_id res chain seq x y z
N VAL A 1 5.59 12.23 12.00
CA VAL A 1 4.32 12.08 11.27
C VAL A 1 3.12 11.99 12.20
N VAL A 2 2.91 10.90 12.95
CA VAL A 2 1.69 10.70 13.76
C VAL A 2 1.32 11.89 14.66
N ALA A 3 2.25 12.36 15.49
CA ALA A 3 2.00 13.51 16.38
C ALA A 3 1.61 14.79 15.61
N ASP A 4 2.15 14.99 14.41
CA ASP A 4 1.81 16.13 13.55
C ASP A 4 0.40 15.99 12.98
N LEU A 5 0.01 14.78 12.52
CA LEU A 5 -1.35 14.51 12.03
C LEU A 5 -2.39 14.71 13.14
N GLU A 6 -2.10 14.26 14.35
CA GLU A 6 -2.96 14.49 15.51
C GLU A 6 -3.05 15.98 15.87
N ALA A 7 -1.93 16.70 15.86
CA ALA A 7 -1.91 18.13 16.12
C ALA A 7 -2.65 18.92 15.03
N PHE A 8 -2.54 18.48 13.79
CA PHE A 8 -3.25 19.06 12.65
C PHE A 8 -4.76 18.86 12.78
N GLN A 9 -5.24 17.64 13.02
CA GLN A 9 -6.68 17.43 13.14
C GLN A 9 -7.29 18.23 14.30
N ARG A 10 -6.58 18.37 15.43
CA ARG A 10 -7.04 19.20 16.57
C ARG A 10 -7.21 20.67 16.22
N LYS A 11 -6.54 21.16 15.19
CA LYS A 11 -6.69 22.54 14.70
C LYS A 11 -7.83 22.68 13.70
N GLN A 12 -8.16 21.63 12.94
CA GLN A 12 -9.18 21.67 11.89
C GLN A 12 -10.56 21.23 12.37
N ILE A 13 -10.62 20.25 13.28
CA ILE A 13 -11.86 19.67 13.78
C ILE A 13 -12.13 20.26 15.17
N THR A 14 -13.16 21.10 15.29
CA THR A 14 -13.55 21.75 16.55
C THR A 14 -14.53 20.94 17.40
N ASP A 15 -15.13 19.90 16.82
CA ASP A 15 -16.14 19.04 17.46
C ASP A 15 -15.54 17.67 17.85
N ASN A 16 -16.32 16.82 18.53
CA ASN A 16 -15.89 15.47 18.96
C ASN A 16 -15.65 14.46 17.82
N ASN A 17 -15.64 14.89 16.55
CA ASN A 17 -15.45 14.03 15.38
C ASN A 17 -13.97 13.78 15.05
N HIS A 18 -13.16 13.46 16.06
CA HIS A 18 -11.76 13.12 15.85
C HIS A 18 -11.62 11.82 15.06
N ILE A 19 -10.75 11.85 14.04
CA ILE A 19 -10.33 10.68 13.28
C ILE A 19 -9.38 9.88 14.18
N GLU A 20 -9.82 8.71 14.62
CA GLU A 20 -8.97 7.75 15.31
C GLU A 20 -7.96 7.19 14.32
N LEU A 21 -6.66 7.35 14.60
CA LEU A 21 -5.61 6.81 13.76
C LEU A 21 -5.57 5.29 13.93
N PRO A 22 -5.58 4.50 12.83
CA PRO A 22 -5.56 3.05 12.89
C PRO A 22 -4.14 2.53 13.15
N ILE A 23 -3.39 3.15 14.07
CA ILE A 23 -1.99 2.88 14.35
C ILE A 23 -1.86 2.52 15.83
N PRO A 24 -1.22 1.40 16.20
CA PRO A 24 -0.96 1.08 17.60
C PRO A 24 -0.18 2.20 18.28
N LYS A 25 -0.50 2.46 19.56
CA LYS A 25 0.25 3.47 20.31
C LYS A 25 1.72 3.06 20.44
N CYS A 26 2.63 3.95 20.06
CA CYS A 26 4.04 3.81 20.39
C CYS A 26 4.25 4.12 21.88
N ILE A 27 4.68 3.11 22.64
CA ILE A 27 4.96 3.21 24.08
C ILE A 27 6.38 3.72 24.28
N HIS A 28 7.33 3.20 23.49
CA HIS A 28 8.72 3.58 23.55
C HIS A 28 9.39 3.38 22.18
N ALA A 29 10.28 4.30 21.81
CA ALA A 29 11.15 4.16 20.67
C ALA A 29 12.57 4.54 21.07
N HIS A 30 13.53 3.73 20.66
CA HIS A 30 14.96 3.99 20.87
C HIS A 30 15.71 3.86 19.55
N TYR A 31 16.63 4.78 19.32
CA TYR A 31 17.60 4.71 18.24
C TYR A 31 18.94 5.25 18.72
N LYS A 32 19.98 4.42 18.62
CA LYS A 32 21.38 4.77 18.79
C LYS A 32 22.07 4.56 17.44
N PRO A 33 22.63 5.59 16.81
CA PRO A 33 23.38 5.42 15.56
C PRO A 33 24.64 4.58 15.79
N ALA A 34 25.22 4.07 14.70
CA ALA A 34 26.53 3.43 14.75
C ALA A 34 27.57 4.39 15.34
N GLY A 35 28.45 3.87 16.18
CA GLY A 35 29.47 4.64 16.89
C GLY A 35 30.77 3.84 17.04
N GLY A 36 31.58 4.24 18.01
CA GLY A 36 32.87 3.60 18.27
C GLY A 36 34.00 4.07 17.36
N THR A 37 35.18 3.49 17.54
CA THR A 37 36.36 3.72 16.69
C THR A 37 36.49 2.60 15.65
N GLU A 38 37.39 2.75 14.67
CA GLU A 38 37.72 1.65 13.74
C GLU A 38 38.13 0.37 14.49
N ASP A 39 38.83 0.50 15.62
CA ASP A 39 39.28 -0.62 16.44
C ASP A 39 38.17 -1.21 17.34
N THR A 40 37.14 -0.41 17.64
CA THR A 40 36.02 -0.81 18.51
C THR A 40 34.69 -0.29 17.96
N PRO A 41 34.20 -0.87 16.85
CA PRO A 41 32.96 -0.41 16.23
C PRO A 41 31.77 -0.76 17.11
N GLU A 42 30.92 0.22 17.37
CA GLU A 42 29.61 0.02 18.00
C GLU A 42 28.53 0.01 16.91
N PRO A 43 27.81 -1.10 16.71
CA PRO A 43 26.73 -1.13 15.73
C PRO A 43 25.58 -0.21 16.15
N PRO A 44 24.75 0.24 15.19
CA PRO A 44 23.53 0.95 15.52
C PRO A 44 22.58 0.03 16.29
N GLU A 45 21.83 0.59 17.23
CA GLU A 45 20.80 -0.11 17.99
C GLU A 45 19.46 0.59 17.83
N SER A 46 18.41 -0.18 17.56
CA SER A 46 17.06 0.36 17.47
C SER A 46 16.05 -0.64 18.00
N PHE A 47 15.09 -0.19 18.80
CA PHE A 47 13.93 -0.98 19.17
C PHE A 47 12.70 -0.11 19.36
N LEU A 48 11.55 -0.71 19.07
CA LEU A 48 10.24 -0.09 19.10
C LEU A 48 9.32 -0.94 19.97
N VAL A 49 8.67 -0.30 20.95
CA VAL A 49 7.68 -0.93 21.82
C VAL A 49 6.33 -0.33 21.49
N LEU A 50 5.44 -1.17 20.95
CA LEU A 50 4.09 -0.81 20.56
C LEU A 50 3.04 -1.43 21.49
N GLU A 51 1.87 -0.82 21.54
CA GLU A 51 0.70 -1.38 22.20
C GLU A 51 0.36 -2.77 21.65
N ASN A 52 0.14 -3.74 22.55
CA ASN A 52 -0.35 -5.06 22.18
C ASN A 52 -1.87 -5.02 21.94
N LEU A 53 -2.28 -4.93 20.68
CA LEU A 53 -3.68 -4.86 20.29
C LEU A 53 -4.46 -6.17 20.45
N ARG A 54 -3.80 -7.33 20.66
CA ARG A 54 -4.51 -8.60 20.88
C ARG A 54 -5.41 -8.55 22.12
N ASN A 55 -4.96 -7.85 23.17
CA ASN A 55 -5.75 -7.67 24.39
C ASN A 55 -7.02 -6.82 24.17
N ARG A 56 -7.12 -6.12 23.03
CA ARG A 56 -8.28 -5.35 22.59
C ARG A 56 -9.15 -6.11 21.57
N GLY A 57 -8.86 -7.39 21.33
CA GLY A 57 -9.61 -8.25 20.41
C GLY A 57 -9.21 -8.12 18.94
N PHE A 58 -8.06 -7.51 18.65
CA PHE A 58 -7.52 -7.44 17.29
C PHE A 58 -6.76 -8.72 16.92
N GLU A 59 -7.03 -9.25 15.74
CA GLU A 59 -6.43 -10.49 15.22
C GLU A 59 -5.93 -10.31 13.78
N GLY A 60 -4.83 -10.99 13.44
CA GLY A 60 -4.31 -11.00 12.07
C GLY A 60 -5.12 -11.89 11.14
N ALA A 61 -5.11 -11.56 9.85
CA ALA A 61 -5.67 -12.43 8.82
C ALA A 61 -4.68 -13.52 8.38
N ALA A 62 -5.18 -14.67 7.95
CA ALA A 62 -4.35 -15.70 7.34
C ALA A 62 -4.18 -15.37 5.85
N PHE A 63 -2.93 -15.13 5.41
CA PHE A 63 -2.62 -14.81 4.01
C PHE A 63 -3.17 -15.84 3.02
N SER A 64 -3.14 -17.13 3.35
CA SER A 64 -3.66 -18.19 2.48
C SER A 64 -5.14 -18.04 2.18
N ARG A 65 -5.95 -17.79 3.20
CA ARG A 65 -7.39 -17.54 3.04
C ARG A 65 -7.70 -16.18 2.41
N GLY A 66 -6.82 -15.21 2.59
CA GLY A 66 -7.07 -13.83 2.20
C GLY A 66 -8.08 -13.12 3.10
N LEU A 67 -8.36 -11.86 2.78
CA LEU A 67 -9.29 -11.00 3.51
C LEU A 67 -10.74 -11.29 3.12
N THR A 68 -11.62 -11.23 4.11
CA THR A 68 -13.07 -11.13 3.86
C THR A 68 -13.42 -9.74 3.34
N LEU A 69 -14.56 -9.60 2.66
CA LEU A 69 -15.03 -8.30 2.16
C LEU A 69 -15.08 -7.23 3.27
N ARG A 70 -15.59 -7.58 4.46
CA ARG A 70 -15.65 -6.66 5.62
C ARG A 70 -14.26 -6.22 6.09
N GLN A 71 -13.27 -7.13 6.07
CA GLN A 71 -11.89 -6.77 6.41
C GLN A 71 -11.26 -5.88 5.34
N THR A 72 -11.51 -6.16 4.06
CA THR A 72 -11.03 -5.32 2.96
C THR A 72 -11.60 -3.90 3.06
N GLU A 73 -12.90 -3.76 3.33
CA GLU A 73 -13.54 -2.46 3.55
C GLU A 73 -12.97 -1.73 4.76
N ALA A 74 -12.78 -2.42 5.89
CA ALA A 74 -12.18 -1.86 7.09
C ALA A 74 -10.74 -1.36 6.84
N ALA A 75 -9.96 -2.13 6.08
CA ALA A 75 -8.60 -1.76 5.70
C ALA A 75 -8.59 -0.52 4.79
N LEU A 76 -9.42 -0.49 3.75
CA LEU A 76 -9.52 0.66 2.85
C LEU A 76 -10.01 1.92 3.57
N ASN A 77 -10.96 1.79 4.47
CA ASN A 77 -11.42 2.90 5.30
C ASN A 77 -10.29 3.44 6.21
N ALA A 78 -9.55 2.55 6.88
CA ALA A 78 -8.45 2.91 7.76
C ALA A 78 -7.34 3.66 7.01
N ILE A 79 -6.90 3.16 5.85
CA ILE A 79 -5.83 3.82 5.08
C ILE A 79 -6.33 5.11 4.42
N ALA A 80 -7.60 5.17 3.96
CA ALA A 80 -8.20 6.38 3.40
C ALA A 80 -8.22 7.54 4.41
N CYS A 81 -8.50 7.28 5.69
CA CYS A 81 -8.44 8.29 6.74
C CYS A 81 -7.02 8.88 6.91
N LEU A 82 -5.99 8.03 6.86
CA LEU A 82 -4.58 8.47 6.94
C LEU A 82 -4.15 9.23 5.67
N HIS A 83 -4.57 8.76 4.50
CA HIS A 83 -4.37 9.46 3.24
C HIS A 83 -5.01 10.85 3.27
N ALA A 84 -6.26 10.97 3.72
CA ALA A 84 -6.96 12.24 3.85
C ALA A 84 -6.23 13.22 4.78
N LEU A 85 -5.78 12.75 5.95
CA LEU A 85 -5.01 13.57 6.89
C LEU A 85 -3.70 14.06 6.30
N SER A 86 -2.92 13.18 5.68
CA SER A 86 -1.64 13.56 5.08
C SER A 86 -1.81 14.49 3.88
N LEU A 87 -2.78 14.22 3.00
CA LEU A 87 -3.10 15.09 1.86
C LEU A 87 -3.53 16.48 2.32
N THR A 88 -4.44 16.56 3.29
CA THR A 88 -4.97 17.84 3.76
C THR A 88 -3.90 18.64 4.50
N LEU A 89 -3.03 17.96 5.27
CA LEU A 89 -1.85 18.59 5.88
C LEU A 89 -0.95 19.22 4.80
N LYS A 90 -0.58 18.44 3.76
CA LYS A 90 0.25 18.91 2.64
C LYS A 90 -0.34 20.18 2.01
N VAL A 91 -1.64 20.14 1.69
CA VAL A 91 -2.32 21.23 0.99
C VAL A 91 -2.42 22.48 1.86
N LYS A 92 -2.85 22.35 3.12
CA LYS A 92 -3.06 23.49 4.02
C LYS A 92 -1.76 24.14 4.50
N GLU A 93 -0.68 23.37 4.62
CA GLU A 93 0.63 23.90 5.02
C GLU A 93 1.54 24.25 3.83
N ALA A 94 1.10 23.99 2.59
CA ALA A 94 1.83 24.28 1.35
C ALA A 94 3.29 23.76 1.36
N THR A 95 3.54 22.64 2.04
CA THR A 95 4.88 22.06 2.20
C THR A 95 4.88 20.61 1.71
N PRO A 96 5.77 20.22 0.77
CA PRO A 96 5.92 18.82 0.39
C PRO A 96 6.26 17.95 1.60
N LEU A 97 5.51 16.87 1.80
CA LEU A 97 5.73 16.00 2.97
C LEU A 97 7.08 15.28 2.92
N SER A 98 7.65 15.09 1.72
CA SER A 98 9.01 14.57 1.53
C SER A 98 10.09 15.50 2.08
N GLU A 99 9.86 16.82 2.07
CA GLU A 99 10.78 17.81 2.64
C GLU A 99 10.60 17.90 4.16
N ARG A 100 9.34 17.89 4.62
CA ARG A 100 9.00 17.92 6.05
C ARG A 100 9.48 16.67 6.79
N TYR A 101 9.42 15.51 6.15
CA TYR A 101 9.79 14.23 6.72
C TYR A 101 10.93 13.59 5.90
N SER A 102 12.14 14.13 6.06
CA SER A 102 13.33 13.67 5.34
C SER A 102 13.74 12.22 5.60
N PHE A 103 13.18 11.59 6.65
CA PHE A 103 13.36 10.18 6.98
C PHE A 103 12.41 9.23 6.23
N LEU A 104 11.43 9.74 5.47
CA LEU A 104 10.59 8.91 4.62
C LEU A 104 11.44 8.07 3.66
N PHE A 105 11.00 6.85 3.38
CA PHE A 105 11.77 5.92 2.57
C PHE A 105 11.94 6.49 1.16
N GLN A 106 13.19 6.75 0.77
CA GLN A 106 13.48 7.51 -0.45
C GLN A 106 13.09 6.71 -1.68
N THR A 107 12.39 7.33 -2.64
CA THR A 107 11.94 6.70 -3.89
C THR A 107 13.04 5.96 -4.64
N ALA A 108 14.26 6.51 -4.71
CA ALA A 108 15.39 5.86 -5.35
C ALA A 108 15.81 4.56 -4.63
N ARG A 109 15.91 4.60 -3.30
CA ARG A 109 16.22 3.41 -2.49
C ARG A 109 15.12 2.36 -2.57
N ALA A 110 13.85 2.80 -2.56
CA ALA A 110 12.70 1.94 -2.75
C ALA A 110 12.70 1.26 -4.12
N THR A 111 13.05 2.02 -5.16
CA THR A 111 13.18 1.50 -6.53
C THR A 111 14.24 0.41 -6.61
N ASP A 112 15.44 0.66 -6.07
CA ASP A 112 16.52 -0.33 -6.07
C ASP A 112 16.14 -1.57 -5.26
N SER A 113 15.52 -1.40 -4.08
CA SER A 113 15.05 -2.51 -3.24
C SER A 113 14.02 -3.37 -3.96
N TYR A 114 13.00 -2.75 -4.59
CA TYR A 114 11.98 -3.46 -5.35
C TYR A 114 12.55 -4.15 -6.58
N GLN A 115 13.47 -3.49 -7.31
CA GLN A 115 14.12 -4.12 -8.46
C GLN A 115 14.90 -5.37 -8.05
N MET A 116 15.62 -5.33 -6.92
CA MET A 116 16.33 -6.50 -6.39
C MET A 116 15.37 -7.64 -6.05
N LEU A 117 14.21 -7.34 -5.44
CA LEU A 117 13.18 -8.34 -5.17
C LEU A 117 12.67 -8.95 -6.47
N VAL A 118 12.33 -8.13 -7.47
CA VAL A 118 11.85 -8.60 -8.79
C VAL A 118 12.88 -9.49 -9.48
N GLU A 119 14.16 -9.13 -9.52
CA GLU A 119 15.21 -9.96 -10.13
C GLU A 119 15.38 -11.31 -9.43
N ARG A 120 15.09 -11.39 -8.12
CA ARG A 120 15.10 -12.64 -7.36
C ARG A 120 13.85 -13.48 -7.61
N GLY A 121 12.68 -12.84 -7.68
CA GLY A 121 11.39 -13.51 -7.75
C GLY A 121 10.94 -13.92 -9.14
N LEU A 122 11.23 -13.10 -10.16
CA LEU A 122 10.80 -13.34 -11.53
C LEU A 122 11.32 -14.67 -12.12
N PRO A 123 12.58 -15.10 -11.91
CA PRO A 123 13.03 -16.41 -12.38
C PRO A 123 12.28 -17.58 -11.72
N GLN A 124 11.93 -17.44 -10.44
CA GLN A 124 11.17 -18.47 -9.71
C GLN A 124 9.74 -18.55 -10.23
N LEU A 125 9.11 -17.41 -10.50
CA LEU A 125 7.81 -17.35 -11.12
C LEU A 125 7.82 -17.93 -12.53
N ALA A 126 8.83 -17.61 -13.35
CA ALA A 126 8.95 -18.14 -14.71
C ALA A 126 8.96 -19.67 -14.71
N HIS A 127 9.83 -20.27 -13.89
CA HIS A 127 9.92 -21.73 -13.73
C HIS A 127 8.61 -22.37 -13.22
N PHE A 128 7.88 -21.65 -12.37
CA PHE A 128 6.58 -22.07 -11.87
C PHE A 128 5.50 -22.06 -12.98
N LEU A 129 5.53 -21.07 -13.88
CA LEU A 129 4.59 -20.93 -14.99
C LEU A 129 4.89 -21.89 -16.14
N GLU A 130 6.17 -22.14 -16.46
CA GLU A 130 6.60 -23.10 -17.51
C GLU A 130 6.05 -24.51 -17.32
N ARG A 131 5.72 -24.86 -16.07
CA ARG A 131 5.17 -26.17 -15.69
C ARG A 131 3.65 -26.26 -15.79
N ARG A 132 2.98 -25.19 -16.24
CA ARG A 132 1.52 -25.08 -16.29
C ARG A 132 1.06 -24.71 -17.71
N PRO A 133 0.45 -25.66 -18.45
CA PRO A 133 -0.08 -25.38 -19.79
C PRO A 133 -1.13 -24.28 -19.76
N GLY A 134 -1.11 -23.39 -20.76
CA GLY A 134 -2.07 -22.29 -20.92
C GLY A 134 -1.60 -20.93 -20.37
N LEU A 135 -0.44 -20.88 -19.70
CA LEU A 135 0.13 -19.64 -19.15
C LEU A 135 1.29 -19.09 -20.00
N GLU A 136 1.49 -19.60 -21.23
CA GLU A 136 2.61 -19.24 -22.09
C GLU A 136 2.58 -17.75 -22.48
N ALA A 137 1.41 -17.22 -22.84
CA ALA A 137 1.25 -15.80 -23.21
C ALA A 137 1.48 -14.87 -22.01
N VAL A 138 1.04 -15.28 -20.82
CA VAL A 138 1.28 -14.55 -19.56
C VAL A 138 2.77 -14.50 -19.27
N LEU A 139 3.47 -15.64 -19.38
CA LEU A 139 4.91 -15.73 -19.19
C LEU A 139 5.66 -14.86 -20.21
N GLU A 140 5.28 -14.90 -21.48
CA GLU A 140 5.88 -14.05 -22.53
C GLU A 140 5.74 -12.57 -22.20
N ALA A 141 4.55 -12.12 -21.78
CA ALA A 141 4.31 -10.73 -21.38
C ALA A 141 5.16 -10.31 -20.16
N LEU A 142 5.28 -11.17 -19.15
CA LEU A 142 6.13 -10.91 -17.97
C LEU A 142 7.61 -10.80 -18.35
N LEU A 143 8.10 -11.68 -19.24
CA LEU A 143 9.49 -11.65 -19.70
C LEU A 143 9.77 -10.40 -20.56
N ALA A 144 8.79 -9.96 -21.35
CA ALA A 144 8.88 -8.71 -22.12
C ALA A 144 8.95 -7.46 -21.22
N LEU A 145 8.34 -7.49 -20.03
CA LEU A 145 8.42 -6.40 -19.04
C LEU A 145 9.79 -6.33 -18.35
N ARG A 146 10.47 -7.47 -18.18
CA ARG A 146 11.71 -7.60 -17.38
C ARG A 146 12.75 -6.49 -17.63
N PRO A 147 13.11 -6.14 -18.90
CA PRO A 147 14.14 -5.13 -19.14
C PRO A 147 13.76 -3.72 -18.67
N LYS A 148 12.45 -3.45 -18.49
CA LYS A 148 11.91 -2.14 -18.12
C LYS A 148 11.51 -2.02 -16.65
N THR A 149 11.56 -3.10 -15.86
CA THR A 149 10.98 -3.11 -14.50
C THR A 149 11.53 -2.01 -13.60
N LYS A 150 12.84 -1.69 -13.69
CA LYS A 150 13.43 -0.64 -12.86
C LYS A 150 12.83 0.74 -13.16
N GLU A 151 12.68 1.07 -14.44
CA GLU A 151 12.08 2.32 -14.89
C GLU A 151 10.60 2.40 -14.50
N ILE A 152 9.86 1.30 -14.70
CA ILE A 152 8.46 1.18 -14.33
C ILE A 152 8.28 1.42 -12.82
N ILE A 153 9.08 0.73 -11.99
CA ILE A 153 9.05 0.89 -10.53
C ILE A 153 9.34 2.33 -10.13
N ALA A 154 10.40 2.94 -10.70
CA ALA A 154 10.76 4.33 -10.40
C ALA A 154 9.61 5.29 -10.72
N SER A 155 8.99 5.11 -11.89
CA SER A 155 7.86 5.92 -12.35
C SER A 155 6.62 5.75 -11.47
N LEU A 156 6.30 4.52 -11.06
CA LEU A 156 5.11 4.21 -10.27
C LEU A 156 5.24 4.59 -8.78
N LEU A 157 6.46 4.55 -8.23
CA LEU A 157 6.77 5.01 -6.88
C LEU A 157 6.91 6.53 -6.78
N ALA A 158 7.27 7.20 -7.87
CA ALA A 158 7.40 8.65 -7.87
C ALA A 158 6.08 9.32 -7.45
N PRO A 159 6.13 10.33 -6.57
CA PRO A 159 4.94 11.09 -6.20
C PRO A 159 4.38 11.80 -7.45
N GLU A 160 3.05 11.79 -7.58
CA GLU A 160 2.32 12.51 -8.62
C GLU A 160 1.26 13.41 -7.98
N ASP A 161 1.44 14.72 -8.15
CA ASP A 161 0.45 15.70 -7.72
C ASP A 161 -0.79 15.67 -8.64
N PRO A 162 -1.98 16.03 -8.12
CA PRO A 162 -2.19 16.69 -6.83
C PRO A 162 -2.38 15.73 -5.64
N LEU A 163 -2.47 14.41 -5.89
CA LEU A 163 -2.82 13.41 -4.88
C LEU A 163 -1.64 12.75 -4.16
N ALA A 164 -0.39 13.13 -4.48
CA ALA A 164 0.78 12.65 -3.75
C ALA A 164 0.67 12.93 -2.24
N LEU A 165 0.88 11.90 -1.42
CA LEU A 165 0.64 11.91 0.03
C LEU A 165 1.48 10.82 0.73
N ILE A 166 1.33 10.68 2.05
CA ILE A 166 2.04 9.61 2.79
C ILE A 166 1.33 8.28 2.56
N THR A 167 2.07 7.32 2.02
CA THR A 167 1.63 5.96 1.71
C THR A 167 2.37 4.94 2.58
N HIS A 168 1.70 3.85 2.91
CA HIS A 168 2.26 2.76 3.70
C HIS A 168 3.26 1.93 2.89
N THR A 169 2.95 1.65 1.61
CA THR A 169 3.67 0.88 0.59
C THR A 169 3.95 -0.60 0.87
N ASP A 170 3.74 -1.05 2.10
CA ASP A 170 3.65 -2.46 2.44
C ASP A 170 2.25 -2.83 2.98
N PHE A 171 1.20 -2.33 2.31
CA PHE A 171 -0.19 -2.44 2.75
C PHE A 171 -0.86 -3.75 2.29
N TRP A 172 -0.54 -4.84 3.00
CA TRP A 172 -1.07 -6.20 2.75
C TRP A 172 -1.50 -6.87 4.05
N CYS A 173 -2.26 -7.98 3.96
CA CYS A 173 -3.01 -8.51 5.11
C CYS A 173 -2.19 -8.89 6.34
N ASN A 174 -0.91 -9.26 6.19
CA ASN A 174 -0.07 -9.63 7.34
C ASN A 174 0.32 -8.42 8.19
N ASN A 175 0.28 -7.22 7.62
CA ASN A 175 0.52 -5.97 8.32
C ASN A 175 -0.79 -5.36 8.88
N LEU A 176 -1.91 -6.10 8.80
CA LEU A 176 -3.22 -5.64 9.24
C LEU A 176 -3.76 -6.53 10.36
N LEU A 177 -4.27 -5.89 11.40
CA LEU A 177 -5.07 -6.54 12.42
C LEU A 177 -6.51 -6.07 12.33
N PHE A 178 -7.44 -6.98 12.58
CA PHE A 178 -8.87 -6.73 12.49
C PHE A 178 -9.56 -7.02 13.81
N LYS A 179 -10.54 -6.19 14.16
CA LYS A 179 -11.44 -6.44 15.28
C LYS A 179 -12.88 -6.36 14.76
N ASN A 180 -13.62 -7.45 14.92
CA ASN A 180 -15.07 -7.42 14.68
C ASN A 180 -15.76 -6.91 15.95
N ASP A 181 -16.61 -5.89 15.81
CA ASP A 181 -17.46 -5.39 16.90
C ASP A 181 -18.84 -6.07 16.86
N GLU A 182 -19.58 -5.98 17.97
CA GLU A 182 -20.88 -6.67 18.16
C GLU A 182 -21.98 -6.17 17.21
N ASP A 183 -21.86 -4.93 16.73
CA ASP A 183 -22.76 -4.32 15.74
C ASP A 183 -22.53 -4.84 14.30
N GLY A 184 -21.57 -5.75 14.12
CA GLY A 184 -21.20 -6.34 12.84
C GLY A 184 -20.18 -5.52 12.06
N SER A 185 -19.72 -4.38 12.58
CA SER A 185 -18.65 -3.58 12.01
C SER A 185 -17.28 -4.24 12.22
N CYS A 186 -16.32 -3.83 11.40
CA CYS A 186 -14.94 -4.32 11.45
C CYS A 186 -14.00 -3.13 11.50
N LYS A 187 -13.10 -3.12 12.49
CA LYS A 187 -12.02 -2.14 12.62
C LYS A 187 -10.71 -2.73 12.13
N CYS A 188 -9.88 -1.91 11.51
CA CYS A 188 -8.55 -2.27 11.06
C CYS A 188 -7.50 -1.44 11.81
N ALA A 189 -6.43 -2.10 12.26
CA ALA A 189 -5.21 -1.47 12.72
C ALA A 189 -4.06 -1.87 11.78
N ILE A 190 -3.21 -0.91 11.46
CA ILE A 190 -2.14 -1.00 10.47
C ILE A 190 -0.80 -1.00 11.20
N LEU A 191 -0.02 -2.04 10.93
CA LEU A 191 1.28 -2.31 11.52
C LEU A 191 2.39 -2.11 10.48
N ASP A 192 3.63 -2.13 10.94
CA ASP A 192 4.84 -2.18 10.11
C ASP A 192 4.98 -1.05 9.07
N TRP A 193 5.20 0.15 9.60
CA TRP A 193 5.37 1.38 8.83
C TRP A 193 6.80 1.57 8.29
N GLN A 194 7.61 0.50 8.16
CA GLN A 194 9.03 0.61 7.81
C GLN A 194 9.28 1.14 6.39
N MET A 195 8.35 0.90 5.47
CA MET A 195 8.46 1.31 4.06
C MET A 195 7.78 2.66 3.77
N VAL A 196 7.23 3.33 4.79
CA VAL A 196 6.44 4.56 4.62
C VAL A 196 7.17 5.58 3.74
N THR A 197 6.47 6.07 2.72
CA THR A 197 7.03 7.00 1.72
C THR A 197 6.01 8.02 1.25
N TYR A 198 6.47 8.99 0.48
CA TYR A 198 5.64 9.98 -0.20
C TYR A 198 5.39 9.54 -1.65
N SER A 199 4.16 9.11 -1.95
CA SER A 199 3.81 8.51 -3.24
C SER A 199 2.30 8.64 -3.55
N ARG A 200 1.82 7.92 -4.56
CA ARG A 200 0.42 7.87 -4.97
C ARG A 200 -0.40 6.99 -4.03
N PRO A 201 -1.60 7.42 -3.58
CA PRO A 201 -2.44 6.65 -2.67
C PRO A 201 -2.89 5.30 -3.23
N THR A 202 -3.05 5.22 -4.55
CA THR A 202 -3.50 4.01 -5.25
C THR A 202 -2.50 2.85 -5.16
N ASN A 203 -1.24 3.11 -4.81
CA ASN A 203 -0.24 2.07 -4.59
C ASN A 203 -0.61 1.16 -3.40
N ASP A 204 -1.11 1.73 -2.30
CA ASP A 204 -1.58 0.94 -1.15
C ASP A 204 -2.83 0.13 -1.50
N ILE A 205 -3.79 0.75 -2.20
CA ILE A 205 -5.03 0.10 -2.61
C ILE A 205 -4.73 -1.09 -3.54
N ALA A 206 -3.90 -0.87 -4.56
CA ALA A 206 -3.52 -1.90 -5.51
C ALA A 206 -2.82 -3.06 -4.81
N LEU A 207 -1.87 -2.77 -3.92
CA LEU A 207 -1.16 -3.81 -3.18
C LEU A 207 -2.12 -4.66 -2.33
N LEU A 208 -3.04 -4.04 -1.59
CA LEU A 208 -4.03 -4.77 -0.79
C LEU A 208 -4.90 -5.67 -1.66
N LEU A 209 -5.50 -5.12 -2.72
CA LEU A 209 -6.45 -5.85 -3.55
C LEU A 209 -5.78 -6.96 -4.35
N VAL A 210 -4.54 -6.76 -4.80
CA VAL A 210 -3.78 -7.75 -5.59
C VAL A 210 -3.25 -8.88 -4.72
N SER A 211 -2.66 -8.56 -3.57
CA SER A 211 -1.97 -9.55 -2.73
C SER A 211 -2.92 -10.32 -1.81
N SER A 212 -3.95 -9.65 -1.29
CA SER A 212 -4.61 -10.05 -0.05
C SER A 212 -6.09 -10.38 -0.20
N VAL A 213 -6.73 -10.03 -1.32
CA VAL A 213 -8.16 -10.28 -1.54
C VAL A 213 -8.34 -11.52 -2.43
N PRO A 214 -9.17 -12.51 -2.04
CA PRO A 214 -9.47 -13.68 -2.86
C PRO A 214 -9.99 -13.31 -4.25
N THR A 215 -9.64 -14.11 -5.26
CA THR A 215 -9.92 -13.86 -6.68
C THR A 215 -11.36 -13.43 -6.95
N GLU A 216 -12.33 -14.22 -6.52
CA GLU A 216 -13.75 -13.94 -6.79
C GLU A 216 -14.22 -12.65 -6.11
N LEU A 217 -13.78 -12.41 -4.87
CA LEU A 217 -14.09 -11.16 -4.18
C LEU A 217 -13.48 -9.97 -4.89
N ARG A 218 -12.22 -10.06 -5.32
CA ARG A 218 -11.53 -9.00 -6.06
C ARG A 218 -12.24 -8.69 -7.37
N ARG A 219 -12.52 -9.70 -8.19
CA ARG A 219 -13.17 -9.55 -9.51
C ARG A 219 -14.54 -8.88 -9.41
N ILE A 220 -15.35 -9.30 -8.42
CA ILE A 220 -16.71 -8.79 -8.24
C ILE A 220 -16.71 -7.40 -7.59
N ASN A 221 -15.86 -7.16 -6.58
CA ASN A 221 -16.02 -6.02 -5.68
C ASN A 221 -15.04 -4.87 -5.91
N THR A 222 -14.03 -5.00 -6.76
CA THR A 222 -13.02 -3.92 -6.96
C THR A 222 -13.66 -2.56 -7.26
N PRO A 223 -14.63 -2.41 -8.18
CA PRO A 223 -15.26 -1.10 -8.43
C PRO A 223 -15.90 -0.50 -7.17
N MET A 224 -16.67 -1.31 -6.44
CA MET A 224 -17.35 -0.88 -5.21
C MET A 224 -16.34 -0.54 -4.09
N LEU A 225 -15.26 -1.31 -3.98
CA LEU A 225 -14.19 -1.06 -3.00
C LEU A 225 -13.45 0.25 -3.28
N LEU A 226 -13.21 0.57 -4.56
CA LEU A 226 -12.65 1.86 -4.98
C LEU A 226 -13.62 3.01 -4.69
N ASP A 227 -14.92 2.81 -4.89
CA ASP A 227 -15.94 3.80 -4.53
C ASP A 227 -15.96 4.07 -3.03
N LYS A 228 -15.92 3.02 -2.20
CA LYS A 228 -15.83 3.17 -0.73
C LYS A 228 -14.57 3.90 -0.29
N TYR A 229 -13.41 3.54 -0.86
CA TYR A 229 -12.16 4.24 -0.58
C TYR A 229 -12.27 5.74 -0.94
N TRP A 230 -12.82 6.05 -2.12
CA TRP A 230 -12.98 7.42 -2.59
C TRP A 230 -13.96 8.22 -1.73
N GLU A 231 -15.07 7.61 -1.33
CA GLU A 231 -16.06 8.22 -0.44
C GLU A 231 -15.44 8.56 0.92
N THR A 232 -14.72 7.63 1.55
CA THR A 232 -14.01 7.90 2.82
C THR A 232 -12.97 8.99 2.64
N LEU A 233 -12.12 8.92 1.60
CA LEU A 233 -11.07 9.90 1.34
C LEU A 233 -11.67 11.31 1.20
N THR A 234 -12.66 11.48 0.32
CA THR A 234 -13.27 12.79 0.04
C THR A 234 -14.06 13.34 1.23
N THR A 235 -14.84 12.51 1.91
CA THR A 235 -15.60 12.92 3.10
C THR A 235 -14.67 13.34 4.23
N THR A 236 -13.59 12.58 4.44
CA THR A 236 -12.59 12.89 5.46
C THR A 236 -11.84 14.18 5.13
N CYS A 237 -11.39 14.36 3.88
CA CYS A 237 -10.78 15.62 3.43
C CYS A 237 -11.71 16.82 3.63
N ARG A 238 -13.00 16.71 3.28
CA ARG A 238 -13.98 17.78 3.50
C ARG A 238 -14.12 18.13 4.97
N SER A 239 -14.14 17.14 5.85
CA SER A 239 -14.17 17.37 7.31
C SER A 239 -12.93 18.08 7.84
N LEU A 240 -11.81 17.98 7.12
CA LEU A 240 -10.54 18.67 7.39
C LEU A 240 -10.42 20.00 6.62
N GLY A 241 -11.48 20.41 5.92
CA GLY A 241 -11.56 21.67 5.17
C GLY A 241 -10.93 21.63 3.78
N LEU A 242 -10.79 20.46 3.14
CA LEU A 242 -10.30 20.31 1.76
C LEU A 242 -11.35 19.61 0.88
N ASP A 243 -11.80 20.27 -0.19
CA ASP A 243 -12.55 19.59 -1.26
C ASP A 243 -11.61 19.19 -2.41
N ILE A 244 -11.39 17.89 -2.58
CA ILE A 244 -10.46 17.35 -3.59
C ILE A 244 -10.91 17.72 -5.03
N GLY A 245 -12.22 17.70 -5.29
CA GLY A 245 -12.73 17.98 -6.63
C GLY A 245 -12.60 19.46 -6.98
N GLU A 246 -13.00 20.34 -6.07
CA GLU A 246 -12.98 21.79 -6.30
C GLU A 246 -11.58 22.40 -6.21
N GLU A 247 -10.78 22.00 -5.22
CA GLU A 247 -9.46 22.62 -4.96
C GLU A 247 -8.32 21.94 -5.73
N LEU A 248 -8.42 20.63 -6.01
CA LEU A 248 -7.36 19.87 -6.67
C LEU A 248 -7.72 19.41 -8.09
N GLY A 249 -8.98 19.55 -8.52
CA GLY A 249 -9.41 19.11 -9.85
C GLY A 249 -9.31 17.60 -10.08
N TYR A 250 -9.23 16.81 -9.01
CA TYR A 250 -9.08 15.35 -9.08
C TYR A 250 -10.40 14.68 -8.72
N ASN A 251 -10.84 13.72 -9.55
CA ASN A 251 -12.12 13.06 -9.38
C ASN A 251 -12.00 11.52 -9.38
N ARG A 252 -13.15 10.85 -9.23
CA ARG A 252 -13.23 9.39 -9.15
C ARG A 252 -12.68 8.68 -10.39
N GLN A 253 -12.79 9.25 -11.58
CA GLN A 253 -12.26 8.68 -12.83
C GLN A 253 -10.73 8.77 -12.88
N ASP A 254 -10.16 9.84 -12.32
CA ASP A 254 -8.71 9.96 -12.18
C ASP A 254 -8.17 8.87 -11.25
N LEU A 255 -8.89 8.56 -10.17
CA LEU A 255 -8.56 7.45 -9.28
C LEU A 255 -8.54 6.10 -10.01
N ASP A 256 -9.49 5.82 -10.91
CA ASP A 256 -9.50 4.57 -11.69
C ASP A 256 -8.27 4.48 -12.60
N ARG A 257 -7.91 5.58 -13.26
CA ARG A 257 -6.74 5.64 -14.14
C ARG A 257 -5.45 5.40 -13.35
N ASP A 258 -5.31 6.03 -12.19
CA ASP A 258 -4.13 5.87 -11.35
C ASP A 258 -4.07 4.48 -10.71
N TYR A 259 -5.22 3.94 -10.27
CA TYR A 259 -5.31 2.58 -9.74
C TYR A 259 -4.85 1.54 -10.77
N ARG A 260 -5.29 1.67 -12.04
CA ARG A 260 -4.86 0.79 -13.12
C ARG A 260 -3.34 0.78 -13.32
N ARG A 261 -2.67 1.93 -13.14
CA ARG A 261 -1.20 2.02 -13.19
C ARG A 261 -0.55 1.38 -11.96
N SER A 262 -1.10 1.61 -10.77
CA SER A 262 -0.63 1.04 -9.51
C SER A 262 -0.73 -0.48 -9.43
N GLN A 263 -1.65 -1.10 -10.19
CA GLN A 263 -1.75 -2.57 -10.29
C GLN A 263 -0.43 -3.20 -10.74
N LEU A 264 0.29 -2.59 -11.68
CA LEU A 264 1.55 -3.13 -12.15
C LEU A 264 2.65 -3.10 -11.06
N LEU A 265 2.73 -2.02 -10.28
CA LEU A 265 3.65 -1.94 -9.14
C LEU A 265 3.33 -3.02 -8.10
N ALA A 266 2.05 -3.19 -7.76
CA ALA A 266 1.59 -4.23 -6.84
C ALA A 266 1.95 -5.63 -7.32
N LEU A 267 1.79 -5.92 -8.61
CA LEU A 267 2.20 -7.18 -9.20
C LEU A 267 3.72 -7.38 -9.09
N LEU A 268 4.54 -6.39 -9.43
CA LEU A 268 6.00 -6.50 -9.35
C LEU A 268 6.46 -6.79 -7.91
N LEU A 269 5.81 -6.20 -6.91
CA LEU A 269 6.09 -6.52 -5.50
C LEU A 269 5.69 -7.97 -5.16
N CYS A 270 4.53 -8.43 -5.63
CA CYS A 270 4.10 -9.83 -5.45
C CYS A 270 5.07 -10.82 -6.13
N ILE A 271 5.59 -10.48 -7.32
CA ILE A 271 6.62 -11.27 -8.02
C ILE A 271 7.88 -11.32 -7.17
N GLY A 272 8.32 -10.20 -6.60
CA GLY A 272 9.54 -10.14 -5.80
C GLY A 272 9.49 -10.94 -4.48
N SER A 273 8.28 -11.23 -4.02
CA SER A 273 7.95 -12.01 -2.82
C SER A 273 7.16 -13.28 -3.16
N VAL A 274 7.39 -13.86 -4.34
CA VAL A 274 6.63 -15.02 -4.83
C VAL A 274 6.77 -16.25 -3.93
N ASP A 275 7.88 -16.35 -3.19
CA ASP A 275 8.13 -17.36 -2.17
C ASP A 275 7.08 -17.36 -1.05
N VAL A 276 6.49 -16.20 -0.74
CA VAL A 276 5.39 -16.08 0.23
C VAL A 276 4.10 -16.73 -0.29
N ALA A 277 3.93 -16.78 -1.63
CA ALA A 277 2.77 -17.38 -2.27
C ALA A 277 2.95 -18.86 -2.62
N PHE A 278 4.16 -19.38 -2.66
CA PHE A 278 4.42 -20.77 -3.02
C PHE A 278 4.24 -21.73 -1.84
N GLY A 279 3.81 -22.96 -2.15
CA GLY A 279 3.62 -24.02 -1.15
C GLY A 279 2.24 -24.05 -0.49
N ASP A 280 1.36 -23.09 -0.82
CA ASP A 280 -0.06 -23.13 -0.49
C ASP A 280 -0.90 -23.04 -1.78
N PRO A 281 -1.76 -24.02 -2.08
CA PRO A 281 -2.52 -24.04 -3.34
C PRO A 281 -3.45 -22.83 -3.54
N LEU A 282 -3.96 -22.22 -2.46
CA LEU A 282 -4.87 -21.08 -2.57
C LEU A 282 -4.12 -19.81 -2.96
N THR A 283 -2.93 -19.59 -2.40
CA THR A 283 -2.08 -18.44 -2.76
C THR A 283 -1.48 -18.59 -4.14
N GLU A 284 -1.09 -19.81 -4.52
CA GLU A 284 -0.62 -20.12 -5.87
C GLU A 284 -1.71 -19.84 -6.91
N GLN A 285 -2.93 -20.33 -6.68
CA GLN A 285 -4.05 -20.08 -7.59
C GLN A 285 -4.39 -18.59 -7.66
N ARG A 286 -4.43 -17.90 -6.51
CA ARG A 286 -4.68 -16.45 -6.47
C ARG A 286 -3.65 -15.68 -7.29
N LEU A 287 -2.36 -16.05 -7.23
CA LEU A 287 -1.31 -15.44 -8.05
C LEU A 287 -1.54 -15.68 -9.54
N ILE A 288 -1.87 -16.92 -9.94
CA ILE A 288 -2.18 -17.25 -11.34
C ILE A 288 -3.36 -16.40 -11.84
N ASP A 289 -4.43 -16.30 -11.04
CA ASP A 289 -5.61 -15.54 -11.41
C ASP A 289 -5.30 -14.03 -11.56
N VAL A 290 -4.42 -13.46 -10.72
CA VAL A 290 -3.89 -12.08 -10.90
C VAL A 290 -3.24 -11.93 -12.26
N LEU A 291 -2.34 -12.85 -12.60
CA LEU A 291 -1.54 -12.77 -13.81
C LEU A 291 -2.39 -12.88 -15.07
N GLU A 292 -3.34 -13.81 -15.08
CA GLU A 292 -4.30 -13.97 -16.19
C GLU A 292 -5.22 -12.75 -16.32
N ASP A 293 -5.73 -12.23 -15.20
CA ASP A 293 -6.57 -11.03 -15.20
C ASP A 293 -5.79 -9.83 -15.77
N PHE A 294 -4.56 -9.62 -15.32
CA PHE A 294 -3.75 -8.48 -15.74
C PHE A 294 -3.26 -8.61 -17.19
N HIS A 295 -3.00 -9.82 -17.66
CA HIS A 295 -2.72 -10.07 -19.06
C HIS A 295 -3.93 -9.75 -19.93
N ARG A 296 -5.11 -10.31 -19.59
CA ARG A 296 -6.37 -10.06 -20.32
C ARG A 296 -6.74 -8.59 -20.36
N ASP A 297 -6.56 -7.90 -19.23
CA ASP A 297 -6.95 -6.50 -19.09
C ASP A 297 -5.88 -5.54 -19.66
N GLY A 298 -4.75 -6.05 -20.18
CA GLY A 298 -3.69 -5.26 -20.83
C GLY A 298 -2.77 -4.50 -19.86
N VAL A 299 -2.78 -4.85 -18.57
CA VAL A 299 -1.92 -4.24 -17.54
C VAL A 299 -0.44 -4.63 -17.73
N LEU A 300 -0.19 -5.80 -18.33
CA LEU A 300 1.17 -6.26 -18.62
C LEU A 300 1.75 -5.67 -19.92
N CYS A 301 0.97 -4.88 -20.67
CA CYS A 301 1.41 -4.28 -21.93
C CYS A 301 2.26 -3.03 -21.66
N VAL A 302 3.48 -3.01 -22.20
CA VAL A 302 4.45 -1.90 -22.04
C VAL A 302 3.89 -0.54 -22.47
N GLU A 303 3.07 -0.51 -23.53
CA GLU A 303 2.44 0.71 -24.06
C GLU A 303 1.46 1.36 -23.07
N SER A 304 0.86 0.57 -22.17
CA SER A 304 -0.08 1.07 -21.15
C SER A 304 0.61 1.90 -20.04
N ILE A 305 1.94 1.84 -19.97
CA ILE A 305 2.76 2.46 -18.92
C ILE A 305 3.29 3.84 -19.38
N GLU A 306 3.39 4.05 -20.70
CA GLU A 306 3.95 5.26 -21.31
C GLU A 306 2.89 6.33 -21.63
N ALA A 307 1.59 6.00 -21.51
CA ALA A 307 0.49 6.96 -21.67
C ALA A 307 0.43 7.92 -20.46
N LYS A 308 1.11 9.06 -20.59
CA LYS A 308 0.99 10.24 -19.70
C LYS A 308 -0.21 11.10 -20.09
#